data_AF-K6GHY5-F1
#
_entry.id   AF-K6GHY5-F1
#
_cell.length_a   1.000
_cell.length_b   1.000
_cell.length_c   1.000
_cell.angle_alpha   90.00
_cell.angle_beta   90.00
_cell.angle_gamma   90.00
#
_symmetry.space_group_name_H-M   'P 1'
#
loop_
_entity.id
_entity.type
_entity.pdbx_description
1 polymer ?
#
loop_
_entity_poly.entity_id
_entity_poly.type
_entity_poly.pdbx_seq_one_letter_code
_entity_poly.pdbx_strand_id
1 'polypeptide(L)' 'MFDLAFNSLDEILQMNGHGIYVWSVYVVGITAILVSFIIAKKRLREAQEKIRVANASS' A
#
# COMPACT_ATOMS: atom_id res chain seq x y z
N MET A 1 22.85 -13.16 -12.90
CA MET A 1 23.58 -11.93 -12.53
C MET A 1 22.56 -10.81 -12.60
N PHE A 2 22.23 -10.15 -11.48
CA PHE A 2 21.36 -8.97 -11.55
C PHE A 2 22.23 -7.82 -12.07
N ASP A 3 22.22 -7.59 -13.38
CA ASP A 3 22.72 -6.34 -13.95
C ASP A 3 21.72 -5.27 -13.57
N LEU A 4 21.94 -4.65 -12.42
CA LEU A 4 21.20 -3.47 -12.01
C LEU A 4 21.61 -2.37 -12.99
N ALA A 5 20.64 -1.85 -13.75
CA ALA A 5 20.87 -0.75 -14.70
C ALA A 5 21.27 0.58 -14.01
N PHE A 6 21.51 0.56 -12.70
CA PHE A 6 21.74 1.73 -11.87
C PHE A 6 22.85 1.43 -10.87
N ASN A 7 23.79 2.37 -10.74
CA ASN A 7 24.95 2.26 -9.87
C ASN A 7 24.72 2.90 -8.49
N SER A 8 23.59 3.58 -8.27
CA SER A 8 23.29 4.30 -7.03
C SER A 8 21.80 4.49 -6.78
N LEU A 9 21.43 4.65 -5.50
CA LEU A 9 20.04 4.91 -5.10
C LEU A 9 19.51 6.24 -5.64
N ASP A 10 20.39 7.25 -5.76
CA ASP A 10 20.04 8.54 -6.37
C ASP A 10 19.70 8.40 -7.86
N GLU A 11 20.42 7.54 -8.59
CA GLU A 11 20.16 7.26 -10.02
C GLU A 11 18.80 6.57 -10.23
N ILE A 12 18.41 5.70 -9.28
CA ILE A 12 17.09 5.04 -9.24
C ILE A 12 15.98 6.04 -8.89
N LEU A 13 16.26 7.04 -8.04
CA LEU A 13 15.28 8.05 -7.64
C LEU A 13 15.10 9.14 -8.69
N GLN A 14 16.17 9.60 -9.31
CA GLN A 14 16.13 10.66 -10.32
C GLN A 14 15.84 10.11 -11.72
N MET A 15 16.24 8.88 -12.05
CA MET A 15 16.13 8.26 -13.38
C MET A 15 16.37 9.26 -14.52
N ASN A 16 17.53 9.91 -14.55
CA ASN A 16 17.87 10.95 -15.54
C ASN A 16 16.80 12.04 -15.73
N GLY A 17 16.11 12.44 -14.65
CA GLY A 17 15.05 13.45 -14.67
C GLY A 17 13.63 12.89 -14.87
N HIS A 18 13.46 11.59 -15.11
CA HIS A 18 12.15 10.95 -15.28
C HIS A 18 11.60 10.30 -14.00
N GLY A 19 12.40 10.21 -12.94
CA GLY A 19 12.04 9.48 -11.73
C GLY A 19 10.77 10.01 -11.07
N ILE A 20 10.53 11.32 -11.11
CA ILE A 20 9.33 11.93 -10.51
C ILE A 20 8.03 11.36 -11.09
N TYR A 21 7.96 11.08 -12.39
CA TYR A 21 6.77 10.53 -13.05
C TYR A 21 6.56 9.07 -12.67
N VAL A 22 7.65 8.29 -12.66
CA VAL A 22 7.64 6.87 -12.31
C VAL A 22 7.19 6.71 -10.87
N TRP A 23 7.87 7.37 -9.94
CA TRP A 23 7.57 7.29 -8.51
C TRP A 23 6.18 7.83 -8.16
N SER A 24 5.69 8.85 -8.85
CA SER A 24 4.32 9.33 -8.65
C SER A 24 3.27 8.26 -8.92
N VAL A 25 3.40 7.50 -10.01
CA VAL A 25 2.46 6.41 -10.33
C VAL A 25 2.55 5.29 -9.30
N TYR A 26 3.77 4.93 -8.88
CA TYR A 26 3.96 3.93 -7.82
C TYR A 26 3.34 4.38 -6.49
N VAL A 27 3.51 5.64 -6.10
CA VAL A 27 2.90 6.20 -4.88
C VAL A 27 1.38 6.12 -4.93
N VAL A 28 0.77 6.49 -6.07
CA VAL A 28 -0.69 6.38 -6.24
C VAL A 28 -1.15 4.93 -6.14
N GLY A 29 -0.46 4.00 -6.79
CA GLY A 29 -0.78 2.57 -6.73
C GLY A 29 -0.67 1.98 -5.32
N ILE A 30 0.45 2.26 -4.63
CA ILE A 30 0.66 1.82 -3.25
C ILE A 30 -0.42 2.40 -2.33
N THR A 31 -0.77 3.67 -2.51
CA THR A 31 -1.81 4.33 -1.72
C THR A 31 -3.18 3.67 -1.93
N ALA A 32 -3.54 3.36 -3.18
CA ALA A 32 -4.80 2.67 -3.47
C ALA A 32 -4.87 1.28 -2.81
N ILE A 33 -3.77 0.53 -2.84
CA ILE A 33 -3.67 -0.77 -2.16
C ILE A 33 -3.82 -0.58 -0.64
N LEU A 34 -3.08 0.34 -0.03
CA LEU A 34 -3.14 0.62 1.40
C LEU A 34 -4.55 1.02 1.86
N VAL A 35 -5.22 1.91 1.10
CA VAL A 35 -6.59 2.33 1.38
C VAL A 35 -7.55 1.13 1.34
N SER A 36 -7.39 0.25 0.35
CA SER A 36 -8.20 -0.97 0.24
C SER A 36 -8.05 -1.88 1.46
N PHE A 37 -6.81 -2.08 1.94
CA PHE A 37 -6.54 -2.84 3.16
C PHE A 37 -7.12 -2.17 4.41
N ILE A 38 -7.03 -0.84 4.53
CA ILE A 38 -7.60 -0.10 5.66
C ILE A 38 -9.12 -0.28 5.70
N ILE A 39 -9.79 -0.17 4.56
CA ILE A 39 -11.24 -0.37 4.45
C ILE A 39 -11.60 -1.81 4.81
N ALA A 40 -10.90 -2.79 4.27
CA ALA A 40 -11.13 -4.20 4.58
C ALA A 40 -10.96 -4.49 6.08
N LYS A 41 -9.90 -3.95 6.71
CA LYS A 41 -9.64 -4.09 8.14
C LYS A 41 -10.74 -3.45 8.99
N LYS A 42 -11.24 -2.27 8.60
CA LYS A 42 -12.38 -1.61 9.26
C LYS A 42 -13.64 -2.48 9.21
N ARG A 43 -14.01 -2.97 8.02
CA ARG A 43 -15.18 -3.83 7.83
C ARG A 43 -15.07 -5.13 8.64
N LEU A 44 -13.88 -5.73 8.68
CA LEU A 44 -13.64 -6.93 9.47
C LEU A 44 -13.83 -6.65 10.97
N ARG A 45 -13.31 -5.53 11.47
CA ARG A 45 -13.49 -5.15 12.87
C ARG A 45 -14.96 -4.92 13.23
N GLU A 46 -15.70 -4.23 12.37
CA GLU A 46 -17.15 -4.02 12.55
C GLU A 46 -17.92 -5.35 12.56
N ALA A 47 -17.57 -6.28 11.68
CA ALA A 47 -18.19 -7.62 11.66
C ALA A 47 -17.88 -8.41 12.94
N GLN A 48 -16.63 -8.38 13.40
CA GLN A 48 -16.21 -9.02 14.65
C GLN A 48 -16.94 -8.44 15.87
N GLU A 49 -17.11 -7.12 15.92
CA GLU A 49 -17.81 -6.44 17.00
C GLU A 49 -19.29 -6.83 17.04
N LYS A 50 -19.96 -6.91 15.88
CA LYS A 50 -21.35 -7.39 15.79
C LYS A 50 -21.51 -8.83 16.28
N ILE A 51 -20.58 -9.72 15.91
CA ILE A 51 -20.60 -11.12 16.38
C ILE A 51 -20.38 -11.19 17.89
N ARG A 52 -19.44 -10.40 18.44
CA ARG A 52 -19.17 -10.37 19.88
C ARG A 52 -20.37 -9.87 20.69
N VAL A 53 -21.05 -8.82 20.23
CA VAL A 53 -22.25 -8.29 20.89
C VAL A 53 -23.40 -9.31 20.85
N ALA A 54 -23.61 -9.97 19.70
CA ALA A 54 -24.65 -11.00 19.58
C ALA A 54 -24.40 -12.18 20.53
N ASN A 55 -23.16 -12.65 20.64
CA ASN A 55 -22.79 -13.74 21.56
C ASN A 55 -22.84 -13.34 23.04
N ALA A 56 -22.67 -12.05 23.39
CA ALA A 56 -22.75 -11.58 24.77
C ALA A 56 -24.19 -11.35 25.26
N SER A 57 -25.17 -11.36 24.34
CA SER A 57 -26.60 -11.17 24.64
C SER A 57 -27.38 -12.50 24.72
N SER A 58 -26.74 -13.63 24.46
CA SER A 58 -27.29 -14.98 24.61
C SER A 58 -26.77 -15.65 25.88
#